data_AF-A0A6J5F1K4-F1
#
_entry.id   AF-A0A6J5F1K4-F1
#
_cell.length_a   1.000
_cell.length_b   1.000
_cell.length_c   1.000
_cell.angle_alpha   90.00
_cell.angle_beta   90.00
_cell.angle_gamma   90.00
#
_symmetry.space_group_name_H-M   'P 1'
#
loop_
_entity.id
_entity.type
_entity.pdbx_description
1 polymer ?
#
loop_
_entity_poly.entity_id
_entity_poly.type
_entity_poly.pdbx_seq_one_letter_code
_entity_poly.pdbx_strand_id
1 'polypeptide(L)'
;MTRSDDLLYNVENYLIRIVSVYDGCLQLTNAVFHLCISDEMVGHGVIVKNLHVARTGVPRRLKMVKKVIKSEERERHAIIHRHSHMDPESERIERLYMHTKETWAANRKHPYSRLINARAHMVKAYTAKRRKEFGTINAGLVDALGPLFDDLLSEYRRQKGRLQKIV
;
A
#
# COMPACT_ATOMS: atom_id res chain seq x y z
N MET A 1 -5.87 10.22 -21.80
CA MET A 1 -5.39 9.15 -20.90
C MET A 1 -4.73 8.09 -21.75
N THR A 2 -3.43 7.92 -21.61
CA THR A 2 -2.62 6.94 -22.32
C THR A 2 -2.51 5.64 -21.50
N ARG A 3 -2.09 4.54 -22.13
CA ARG A 3 -1.88 3.27 -21.44
C ARG A 3 -0.79 3.33 -20.36
N SER A 4 0.15 4.27 -20.47
CA SER A 4 1.13 4.52 -19.39
C SER A 4 0.50 5.22 -18.19
N ASP A 5 -0.45 6.14 -18.42
CA ASP A 5 -1.17 6.83 -17.33
C ASP A 5 -1.98 5.83 -16.51
N ASP A 6 -2.68 4.91 -17.19
CA ASP A 6 -3.45 3.84 -16.53
C ASP A 6 -2.56 2.93 -15.68
N LEU A 7 -1.37 2.59 -16.19
CA LEU A 7 -0.41 1.75 -15.48
C LEU A 7 0.09 2.45 -14.21
N LEU A 8 0.48 3.71 -14.34
CA LEU A 8 0.97 4.53 -13.22
C LEU A 8 -0.11 4.68 -12.14
N TYR A 9 -1.33 5.04 -12.55
CA TYR A 9 -2.47 5.16 -11.64
C TYR A 9 -2.71 3.88 -10.83
N ASN A 10 -2.65 2.71 -11.46
CA ASN A 10 -2.87 1.44 -10.77
C ASN A 10 -1.77 1.13 -9.75
N VAL A 11 -0.51 1.44 -10.08
CA VAL A 11 0.63 1.28 -9.16
C VAL A 11 0.49 2.22 -7.96
N GLU A 12 0.24 3.50 -8.21
CA GLU A 12 0.06 4.51 -7.16
C GLU A 12 -1.11 4.18 -6.23
N ASN A 13 -2.25 3.83 -6.80
CA ASN A 13 -3.44 3.44 -6.05
C ASN A 13 -3.20 2.18 -5.21
N TYR A 14 -2.43 1.21 -5.71
CA TYR A 14 -2.02 0.05 -4.91
C TYR A 14 -1.15 0.48 -3.71
N LEU A 15 -0.12 1.30 -3.93
CA LEU A 15 0.78 1.78 -2.88
C LEU A 15 0.06 2.60 -1.79
N ILE A 16 -0.92 3.40 -2.19
CA ILE A 16 -1.76 4.12 -1.22
C ILE A 16 -2.56 3.12 -0.38
N ARG A 17 -3.27 2.19 -1.02
CA ARG A 17 -4.13 1.20 -0.34
C ARG A 17 -3.35 0.31 0.60
N ILE A 18 -2.17 -0.16 0.20
CA ILE A 18 -1.38 -1.10 0.99
C ILE A 18 -0.89 -0.47 2.29
N VAL A 19 -0.51 0.81 2.25
CA VAL A 19 -0.12 1.55 3.46
C VAL A 19 -1.35 1.85 4.33
N SER A 20 -2.50 2.18 3.74
CA SER A 20 -3.75 2.41 4.48
C SER A 20 -4.26 1.18 5.25
N VAL A 21 -3.85 -0.04 4.88
CA VAL A 21 -4.15 -1.25 5.68
C VAL A 21 -3.68 -1.08 7.12
N TYR A 22 -2.51 -0.47 7.31
CA TYR A 22 -1.96 -0.28 8.64
C TYR A 22 -2.71 0.76 9.45
N ASP A 23 -3.13 1.85 8.81
CA ASP A 23 -3.99 2.87 9.44
C ASP A 23 -5.31 2.22 9.89
N GLY A 24 -5.91 1.36 9.05
CA GLY A 24 -7.08 0.57 9.41
C GLY A 24 -6.85 -0.38 10.60
N CYS A 25 -5.66 -0.98 10.72
CA CYS A 25 -5.32 -1.81 11.88
C CYS A 25 -5.27 -0.98 13.18
N LEU A 26 -4.77 0.25 13.11
CA LEU A 26 -4.74 1.15 14.27
C LEU A 26 -6.15 1.58 14.68
N GLN A 27 -7.01 1.91 13.71
CA GLN A 27 -8.42 2.24 13.94
C GLN A 27 -9.19 1.06 14.54
N LEU A 28 -8.98 -0.15 14.02
CA LEU A 28 -9.58 -1.36 14.59
C LEU A 28 -9.12 -1.59 16.03
N THR A 29 -7.84 -1.38 16.31
CA THR A 29 -7.30 -1.49 17.68
C THR A 29 -7.93 -0.45 18.60
N ASN A 30 -8.07 0.80 18.14
CA ASN A 30 -8.75 1.88 18.86
C ASN A 30 -10.19 1.47 19.25
N ALA A 31 -10.93 0.90 18.30
CA ALA A 31 -12.31 0.45 18.49
C ALA A 31 -12.41 -0.76 19.44
N VAL A 32 -11.58 -1.79 19.25
CA VAL A 32 -11.61 -3.02 20.06
C VAL A 32 -11.29 -2.74 21.53
N PHE A 33 -10.33 -1.86 21.81
CA PHE A 33 -9.98 -1.47 23.17
C PHE A 33 -10.85 -0.33 23.72
N HIS A 34 -11.77 0.22 22.91
CA HIS A 34 -12.62 1.36 23.26
C HIS A 34 -11.81 2.53 23.85
N LEU A 35 -10.75 2.94 23.14
CA LEU A 35 -9.85 3.99 23.65
C LEU A 35 -10.41 5.41 23.48
N CYS A 36 -11.50 5.56 22.72
CA CYS A 36 -12.17 6.85 22.44
C CYS A 36 -11.24 7.91 21.83
N ILE A 37 -10.21 7.49 21.09
CA ILE A 37 -9.35 8.41 20.34
C ILE A 37 -10.09 8.76 19.05
N SER A 38 -10.16 10.04 18.70
CA SER A 38 -10.68 10.48 17.39
C SER A 38 -9.85 9.87 16.26
N ASP A 39 -10.50 9.41 15.18
CA ASP A 39 -9.84 8.74 14.06
C ASP A 39 -8.71 9.57 13.43
N GLU A 40 -8.82 10.90 13.45
CA GLU A 40 -7.79 11.83 12.97
C GLU A 40 -6.50 11.80 13.81
N MET A 41 -6.62 11.42 15.09
CA MET A 41 -5.54 11.37 16.07
C MET A 41 -5.03 9.95 16.32
N VAL A 42 -5.61 8.94 15.63
CA VAL A 42 -5.19 7.55 15.72
C VAL A 42 -3.83 7.38 15.02
N GLY A 43 -2.78 7.43 15.83
CA GLY A 43 -1.41 7.19 15.38
C GLY A 43 -0.77 6.00 16.10
N HIS A 44 0.24 5.40 15.47
CA HIS A 44 0.98 4.25 16.04
C HIS A 44 1.40 4.51 17.50
N GLY A 45 2.03 5.65 17.77
CA GLY A 45 2.54 6.00 19.09
C GLY A 45 1.44 6.12 20.14
N VAL A 46 0.28 6.68 19.78
CA VAL A 46 -0.86 6.86 20.68
C VAL A 46 -1.44 5.51 21.07
N ILE A 47 -1.62 4.61 20.09
CA ILE A 47 -2.15 3.27 20.32
C ILE A 47 -1.19 2.41 21.15
N VAL A 48 0.09 2.32 20.77
CA VAL A 48 1.02 1.39 21.44
C VAL A 48 1.44 1.85 22.85
N LYS A 49 1.37 3.16 23.13
CA LYS A 49 1.66 3.70 24.47
C LYS A 49 0.45 3.64 25.41
N ASN A 50 -0.75 3.42 24.89
CA ASN A 50 -1.93 3.28 25.73
C ASN A 50 -1.76 2.10 26.68
N LEU A 51 -2.01 2.30 27.97
CA LEU A 51 -1.74 1.31 29.01
C LEU A 51 -2.51 -0.01 28.80
N HIS A 52 -3.73 0.05 28.27
CA HIS A 52 -4.55 -1.14 28.01
C HIS A 52 -3.98 -1.97 26.86
N VAL A 53 -3.45 -1.32 25.83
CA VAL A 53 -2.86 -1.98 24.66
C VAL A 53 -1.45 -2.46 24.97
N ALA A 54 -0.63 -1.63 25.65
CA ALA A 54 0.77 -1.90 25.97
C ALA A 54 0.98 -3.18 26.79
N ARG A 55 -0.02 -3.57 27.60
CA ARG A 55 -0.01 -4.78 28.43
C ARG A 55 -0.38 -6.06 27.67
N THR A 56 -0.57 -6.00 26.36
CA THR A 56 -0.98 -7.13 25.51
C THR A 56 0.08 -7.49 24.46
N GLY A 57 -0.17 -8.53 23.67
CA GLY A 57 0.64 -8.88 22.50
C GLY A 57 0.47 -7.93 21.30
N VAL A 58 -0.59 -7.12 21.29
CA VAL A 58 -1.01 -6.28 20.14
C VAL A 58 0.07 -5.30 19.68
N PRO A 59 0.81 -4.57 20.53
CA PRO A 59 1.89 -3.67 20.08
C PRO A 59 2.94 -4.38 19.24
N ARG A 60 3.31 -5.61 19.63
CA ARG A 60 4.28 -6.43 18.89
C ARG A 60 3.72 -6.83 17.52
N ARG A 61 2.45 -7.22 17.45
CA ARG A 61 1.76 -7.57 16.20
C ARG A 61 1.64 -6.38 15.26
N LEU A 62 1.21 -5.23 15.77
CA LEU A 62 1.16 -3.97 15.00
C LEU A 62 2.54 -3.58 14.45
N LYS A 63 3.62 -3.80 15.21
CA LYS A 63 4.98 -3.56 14.73
C LYS A 63 5.37 -4.51 13.59
N MET A 64 4.92 -5.76 13.62
CA MET A 64 5.14 -6.71 12.52
C MET A 64 4.43 -6.28 11.25
N VAL A 65 3.15 -5.91 11.32
CA VAL A 65 2.40 -5.38 10.17
C VAL A 65 3.08 -4.13 9.61
N LYS A 66 3.45 -3.17 10.48
CA LYS A 66 4.17 -1.96 10.07
C LYS A 66 5.48 -2.27 9.37
N LYS A 67 6.21 -3.30 9.82
CA LYS A 67 7.49 -3.68 9.23
C LYS A 67 7.33 -4.12 7.77
N VAL A 68 6.23 -4.80 7.43
CA VAL A 68 5.96 -5.27 6.05
C VAL A 68 5.76 -4.09 5.09
N ILE A 69 5.07 -3.03 5.53
CA ILE A 69 4.73 -1.88 4.68
C ILE A 69 5.72 -0.72 4.75
N LYS A 70 6.74 -0.80 5.62
CA LYS A 70 7.63 0.33 5.92
C LYS A 70 8.41 0.83 4.69
N SER A 71 8.76 -0.05 3.76
CA SER A 71 9.41 0.34 2.50
C SER A 71 8.47 1.21 1.65
N GLU A 72 7.19 0.83 1.61
CA GLU A 72 6.17 1.46 0.77
C GLU A 72 5.63 2.78 1.37
N GLU A 73 5.74 2.99 2.69
CA GLU A 73 5.37 4.26 3.34
C GLU A 73 6.09 5.44 2.70
N ARG A 74 7.38 5.29 2.35
CA ARG A 74 8.15 6.36 1.69
C ARG A 74 7.62 6.65 0.30
N GLU A 75 7.26 5.61 -0.45
CA GLU A 75 6.72 5.76 -1.80
C GLU A 75 5.35 6.44 -1.77
N ARG A 76 4.46 6.05 -0.84
CA ARG A 76 3.19 6.75 -0.63
C ARG A 76 3.39 8.24 -0.34
N HIS A 77 4.29 8.60 0.58
CA HIS A 77 4.55 10.01 0.89
C HIS A 77 5.04 10.77 -0.34
N ALA A 78 5.91 10.17 -1.14
CA ALA A 78 6.35 10.76 -2.40
C ALA A 78 5.18 10.97 -3.38
N ILE A 79 4.29 10.00 -3.53
CA ILE A 79 3.11 10.10 -4.40
C ILE A 79 2.17 11.21 -3.95
N ILE A 80 1.83 11.24 -2.66
CA ILE A 80 0.89 12.24 -2.10
C ILE A 80 1.47 13.66 -2.20
N HIS A 81 2.77 13.84 -1.98
CA HIS A 81 3.39 15.17 -1.98
C HIS A 81 3.91 15.64 -3.35
N ARG A 82 4.31 14.73 -4.25
CA ARG A 82 4.88 15.08 -5.57
C ARG A 82 3.91 14.87 -6.73
N HIS A 83 2.67 14.45 -6.45
CA HIS A 83 1.63 14.17 -7.43
C HIS A 83 1.97 13.06 -8.45
N SER A 84 3.08 12.33 -8.29
CA SER A 84 3.45 11.23 -9.17
C SER A 84 4.53 10.32 -8.55
N HIS A 85 4.42 9.01 -8.82
CA HIS A 85 5.41 8.01 -8.52
C HIS A 85 6.60 8.07 -9.48
N MET A 86 7.79 8.41 -8.95
CA MET A 86 9.02 8.51 -9.74
C MET A 86 9.77 7.18 -9.79
N ASP A 87 9.30 6.27 -10.63
CA ASP A 87 10.02 5.03 -10.96
C ASP A 87 10.71 5.20 -12.33
N PRO A 88 12.06 5.08 -12.41
CA PRO A 88 12.78 5.25 -13.67
C PRO A 88 12.29 4.32 -14.80
N GLU A 89 11.77 3.13 -14.45
CA GLU A 89 11.24 2.18 -15.42
C GLU A 89 9.87 2.63 -15.94
N SER A 90 9.01 3.21 -15.08
CA SER A 90 7.72 3.78 -15.49
C SER A 90 7.91 5.05 -16.31
N GLU A 91 8.82 5.93 -15.91
CA GLU A 91 9.13 7.17 -16.64
C GLU A 91 9.65 6.85 -18.05
N ARG A 92 10.49 5.81 -18.18
CA ARG A 92 10.96 5.36 -19.49
C ARG A 92 9.81 4.86 -20.36
N ILE A 93 8.84 4.14 -19.79
CA ILE A 93 7.64 3.70 -20.51
C ILE A 93 6.83 4.92 -20.96
N GLU A 94 6.57 5.87 -20.07
CA GLU A 94 5.82 7.10 -20.35
C GLU A 94 6.45 7.91 -21.49
N ARG A 95 7.76 8.17 -21.43
CA ARG A 95 8.50 8.87 -22.50
C ARG A 95 8.35 8.17 -23.85
N LEU A 96 8.32 6.84 -23.85
CA LEU A 96 8.09 6.10 -25.09
C LEU A 96 6.67 6.32 -25.63
N TYR A 97 5.65 6.47 -24.77
CA TYR A 97 4.27 6.74 -25.16
C TYR A 97 4.02 8.18 -25.65
N MET A 98 4.91 9.14 -25.34
CA MET A 98 4.84 10.52 -25.86
C MET A 98 5.01 10.62 -27.38
N HIS A 99 5.61 9.60 -28.03
CA HIS A 99 5.81 9.60 -29.48
C HIS A 99 4.56 9.09 -30.24
N THR A 100 4.12 9.81 -31.26
CA THR A 100 3.08 9.36 -32.19
C THR A 100 3.73 8.81 -33.47
N LYS A 101 2.93 8.29 -34.40
CA LYS A 101 3.47 7.79 -35.67
C LYS A 101 4.17 8.92 -36.45
N GLU A 102 3.60 10.12 -36.37
CA GLU A 102 4.05 11.34 -37.03
C GLU A 102 5.36 11.84 -36.41
N THR A 103 5.45 11.92 -35.08
CA THR A 103 6.66 12.40 -34.40
C THR A 103 7.80 11.39 -34.38
N TRP A 104 7.51 10.10 -34.57
CA TRP A 104 8.52 9.05 -34.68
C TRP A 104 9.17 8.97 -36.07
N ALA A 105 8.40 9.23 -37.13
CA ALA A 105 8.86 9.12 -38.52
C ALA A 105 9.91 10.18 -38.89
N ALA A 106 9.94 11.32 -38.19
CA ALA A 106 10.77 12.46 -38.53
C ALA A 106 12.28 12.26 -38.32
N ASN A 107 12.75 11.22 -37.61
CA ASN A 107 14.17 11.18 -37.22
C ASN A 107 14.80 9.82 -36.83
N ARG A 108 14.26 8.65 -37.26
CA ARG A 108 14.78 7.35 -36.77
C ARG A 108 14.98 6.26 -37.82
N LYS A 109 16.10 5.53 -37.68
CA LYS A 109 16.50 4.32 -38.43
C LYS A 109 15.55 3.11 -38.24
N HIS A 110 14.50 3.22 -37.44
CA HIS A 110 13.64 2.11 -37.04
C HIS A 110 12.16 2.42 -37.27
N PRO A 111 11.39 1.49 -37.85
CA PRO A 111 9.97 1.71 -38.12
C PRO A 111 9.17 1.84 -36.83
N TYR A 112 8.05 2.57 -36.90
CA TYR A 112 7.14 2.78 -35.78
C TYR A 112 6.59 1.47 -35.19
N SER A 113 6.43 0.42 -36.02
CA SER A 113 6.02 -0.92 -35.55
C SER A 113 6.96 -1.51 -34.50
N ARG A 114 8.28 -1.26 -34.60
CA ARG A 114 9.26 -1.70 -33.58
C ARG A 114 9.06 -0.98 -32.26
N LEU A 115 8.67 0.30 -32.28
CA LEU A 115 8.36 1.05 -31.07
C LEU A 115 7.11 0.49 -30.38
N ILE A 116 6.05 0.20 -31.14
CA ILE A 116 4.82 -0.42 -30.60
C ILE A 116 5.16 -1.73 -29.87
N ASN A 117 5.94 -2.60 -30.52
CA ASN A 117 6.35 -3.87 -29.94
C ASN A 117 7.23 -3.68 -28.69
N ALA A 118 8.17 -2.74 -28.72
CA ALA A 118 9.02 -2.42 -27.57
C ALA A 118 8.19 -1.90 -26.39
N ARG A 119 7.23 -0.99 -26.62
CA ARG A 119 6.31 -0.50 -25.58
C ARG A 119 5.52 -1.64 -24.95
N ALA A 120 4.92 -2.51 -25.77
CA ALA A 120 4.13 -3.64 -25.30
C ALA A 120 4.97 -4.61 -24.45
N HIS A 121 6.19 -4.92 -24.90
CA HIS A 121 7.12 -5.76 -24.16
C HIS A 121 7.52 -5.13 -22.82
N MET A 122 7.88 -3.85 -22.80
CA MET A 122 8.27 -3.13 -21.58
C MET A 122 7.13 -3.05 -20.57
N VAL A 123 5.92 -2.68 -21.00
CA VAL A 123 4.74 -2.65 -20.12
C VAL A 123 4.46 -4.04 -19.54
N LYS A 124 4.56 -5.10 -20.36
CA LYS A 124 4.34 -6.47 -19.89
C LYS A 124 5.39 -6.90 -18.86
N ALA A 125 6.66 -6.63 -19.13
CA ALA A 125 7.76 -6.94 -18.21
C ALA A 125 7.60 -6.20 -16.87
N TYR A 126 7.33 -4.89 -16.95
CA TYR A 126 7.09 -4.04 -15.78
C TYR A 126 5.91 -4.54 -14.94
N THR A 127 4.77 -4.81 -15.59
CA THR A 127 3.56 -5.30 -14.90
C THR A 127 3.81 -6.64 -14.23
N ALA A 128 4.53 -7.56 -14.89
CA ALA A 128 4.86 -8.86 -14.32
C ALA A 128 5.76 -8.74 -13.09
N LYS A 129 6.76 -7.86 -13.15
CA LYS A 129 7.66 -7.56 -12.03
C LYS A 129 6.89 -6.97 -10.85
N ARG A 130 6.12 -5.88 -11.06
CA ARG A 130 5.30 -5.25 -10.01
C ARG A 130 4.28 -6.20 -9.41
N ARG A 131 3.62 -7.03 -10.22
CA ARG A 131 2.69 -8.05 -9.72
C ARG A 131 3.38 -9.04 -8.77
N LYS A 132 4.61 -9.47 -9.07
CA LYS A 132 5.37 -10.38 -8.20
C LYS A 132 5.78 -9.70 -6.89
N GLU A 133 6.25 -8.46 -6.96
CA GLU A 133 6.60 -7.64 -5.79
C GLU A 133 5.38 -7.48 -4.88
N PHE A 134 4.26 -7.00 -5.43
CA PHE A 134 3.00 -6.81 -4.71
C PHE A 134 2.44 -8.12 -4.17
N GLY A 135 2.58 -9.24 -4.90
CA GLY A 135 2.23 -10.56 -4.41
C GLY A 135 3.00 -10.95 -3.15
N THR A 136 4.30 -10.66 -3.11
CA THR A 136 5.15 -10.91 -1.94
C THR A 136 4.73 -10.06 -0.75
N ILE A 137 4.47 -8.77 -0.99
CA ILE A 137 4.01 -7.83 0.06
C ILE A 137 2.66 -8.29 0.63
N ASN A 138 1.70 -8.63 -0.23
CA ASN A 138 0.38 -9.10 0.17
C ASN A 138 0.47 -10.37 1.01
N ALA A 139 1.30 -11.34 0.62
CA ALA A 139 1.52 -12.57 1.39
C ALA A 139 2.07 -12.25 2.78
N GLY A 140 3.13 -11.42 2.86
CA GLY A 140 3.70 -11.00 4.14
C GLY A 140 2.72 -10.23 5.03
N LEU A 141 1.81 -9.45 4.43
CA LEU A 141 0.74 -8.77 5.17
C LEU A 141 -0.28 -9.75 5.72
N VAL A 142 -0.76 -10.70 4.92
CA VAL A 142 -1.70 -11.73 5.38
C VAL A 142 -1.11 -12.52 6.55
N ASP A 143 0.16 -12.91 6.46
CA ASP A 143 0.88 -13.62 7.52
C ASP A 143 1.01 -12.79 8.80
N ALA A 144 1.15 -11.46 8.69
CA ALA A 144 1.24 -10.55 9.83
C ALA A 144 -0.13 -10.20 10.44
N LEU A 145 -1.17 -10.14 9.61
CA LEU A 145 -2.53 -9.74 10.00
C LEU A 145 -3.26 -10.83 10.79
N GLY A 146 -3.09 -12.11 10.41
CA GLY A 146 -3.74 -13.23 11.11
C GLY A 146 -3.51 -13.19 12.63
N PRO A 147 -2.26 -13.23 13.10
CA PRO A 147 -1.95 -13.16 14.53
C PRO A 147 -2.39 -11.85 15.21
N LEU A 148 -2.47 -10.74 14.47
CA LEU A 148 -3.02 -9.49 15.01
C LEU A 148 -4.53 -9.63 15.27
N PHE A 149 -5.27 -10.19 14.31
CA PHE A 149 -6.72 -10.39 14.43
C PHE A 149 -7.07 -11.41 15.51
N ASP A 150 -6.26 -12.45 15.71
CA ASP A 150 -6.45 -13.39 16.81
C ASP A 150 -6.32 -12.70 18.17
N ASP A 151 -5.27 -11.90 18.37
CA ASP A 151 -5.05 -11.13 19.61
C ASP A 151 -6.19 -10.12 19.83
N LEU A 152 -6.63 -9.42 18.78
CA LEU A 152 -7.75 -8.46 18.85
C LEU A 152 -9.10 -9.15 19.08
N LEU A 153 -9.35 -10.32 18.52
CA LEU A 153 -10.59 -11.06 18.72
C LEU A 153 -10.74 -11.51 20.18
N SER A 154 -9.64 -11.97 20.79
CA SER A 154 -9.59 -12.30 22.21
C SER A 154 -9.95 -11.07 23.06
N GLU A 155 -9.37 -9.91 22.74
CA GLU A 155 -9.67 -8.66 23.44
C GLU A 155 -11.12 -8.22 23.24
N TYR A 156 -11.63 -8.27 22.01
CA TYR A 156 -12.99 -7.91 21.68
C TYR A 156 -14.00 -8.74 22.48
N ARG A 157 -13.78 -10.07 22.56
CA ARG A 157 -14.63 -10.96 23.37
C ARG A 157 -14.59 -10.58 24.85
N ARG A 158 -13.40 -10.24 25.37
CA ARG A 158 -13.24 -9.76 26.76
C ARG A 158 -14.01 -8.47 27.01
N GLN A 159 -13.89 -7.49 26.13
CA GLN A 159 -14.57 -6.19 26.27
C GLN A 159 -16.08 -6.33 26.11
N LYS A 160 -16.54 -7.12 25.13
CA LYS A 160 -17.96 -7.45 24.97
C LYS A 160 -18.55 -8.09 26.24
N GLY A 161 -17.84 -9.06 26.82
CA GLY A 161 -18.28 -9.71 28.06
C GLY A 161 -18.30 -8.77 29.28
N ARG A 162 -17.47 -7.72 29.31
CA ARG A 162 -17.54 -6.67 30.34
C ARG A 162 -18.77 -5.79 30.15
N LEU A 163 -19.02 -5.36 28.92
CA LEU A 163 -20.16 -4.49 28.59
C LEU A 163 -21.51 -5.21 28.85
N GLN A 164 -21.61 -6.49 28.53
CA GLN A 164 -22.80 -7.30 28.79
C GLN A 164 -23.12 -7.50 30.29
N LYS A 165 -22.18 -7.20 31.20
CA LYS A 165 -22.43 -7.23 32.65
C LYS A 165 -22.89 -5.89 33.21
N ILE A 166 -22.77 -4.82 32.41
CA ILE A 166 -23.09 -3.45 32.81
C ILE A 166 -24.50 -3.05 32.31
N VAL A 167 -24.98 -3.71 31.25
CA VAL A 167 -26.36 -3.63 30.71
C VAL A 167 -27.20 -4.74 31.33
#